data_AF-A0A947DJ60-F1
#
_entry.id   AF-A0A947DJ60-F1
#
_cell.length_a   1.000
_cell.length_b   1.000
_cell.length_c   1.000
_cell.angle_alpha   90.00
_cell.angle_beta   90.00
_cell.angle_gamma   90.00
#
_symmetry.space_group_name_H-M   'P 1'
#
loop_
_entity.id
_entity.type
_entity.pdbx_description
1 polymer ?
#
loop_
_entity_poly.entity_id
_entity_poly.type
_entity_poly.pdbx_seq_one_letter_code
_entity_poly.pdbx_strand_id
1 'polypeptide(L)'
;MLTKMKQALKDKLIKMLAGLQQHKLVEAWEDRQIRPGDDWHQEIQKAMNECDLAILLISADFINSRFINEEEVPKLLARRQAEGMWVVPIIIRPCMWDSEPMFRGLQALPKDGKPVITFPNDNGERDQAWTDIAKELEKFAKELQGD
;
A
#
# COMPACT_ATOMS: atom_id res chain seq x y z
N MET A 1 -6.10 19.05 -7.13
CA MET A 1 -5.02 18.57 -8.04
C MET A 1 -4.22 17.40 -7.42
N LEU A 2 -4.08 17.32 -6.09
CA LEU A 2 -3.40 16.23 -5.36
C LEU A 2 -4.09 14.85 -5.48
N THR A 3 -5.42 14.79 -5.46
CA THR A 3 -6.20 13.54 -5.59
C THR A 3 -5.92 12.79 -6.89
N LYS A 4 -5.85 13.49 -8.03
CA LYS A 4 -5.56 12.88 -9.34
C LYS A 4 -4.16 12.27 -9.43
N MET A 5 -3.18 12.82 -8.72
CA MET A 5 -1.81 12.34 -8.76
C MET A 5 -1.60 11.13 -7.85
N LYS A 6 -2.17 11.14 -6.64
CA LYS A 6 -2.25 9.94 -5.78
C LYS A 6 -2.95 8.79 -6.50
N GLN A 7 -4.01 9.13 -7.22
CA GLN A 7 -4.79 8.22 -8.03
C GLN A 7 -3.95 7.55 -9.12
N ALA A 8 -3.24 8.33 -9.94
CA ALA A 8 -2.39 7.78 -10.99
C ALA A 8 -1.28 6.83 -10.48
N LEU A 9 -0.73 7.10 -9.29
CA LEU A 9 0.29 6.23 -8.67
C LEU A 9 -0.32 4.92 -8.17
N LYS A 10 -1.52 4.96 -7.57
CA LYS A 10 -2.27 3.75 -7.19
C LYS A 10 -2.62 2.90 -8.40
N ASP A 11 -3.13 3.53 -9.47
CA ASP A 11 -3.44 2.83 -10.73
C ASP A 11 -2.19 2.21 -11.36
N LYS A 12 -1.04 2.87 -11.25
CA LYS A 12 0.22 2.30 -11.72
C LYS A 12 0.59 1.06 -10.91
N LEU A 13 0.49 1.09 -9.59
CA LEU A 13 0.73 -0.10 -8.76
C LEU A 13 -0.21 -1.25 -9.14
N ILE A 14 -1.52 -1.00 -9.25
CA ILE A 14 -2.50 -2.03 -9.65
C ILE A 14 -2.12 -2.64 -11.01
N LYS A 15 -1.72 -1.83 -11.98
CA LYS A 15 -1.25 -2.32 -13.30
C LYS A 15 -0.02 -3.22 -13.19
N MET A 16 0.91 -2.92 -12.29
CA MET A 16 2.10 -3.75 -12.08
C MET A 16 1.77 -5.08 -11.39
N LEU A 17 0.72 -5.11 -10.58
CA LEU A 17 0.22 -6.33 -9.94
C LEU A 17 -0.65 -7.20 -10.86
N ALA A 18 -1.05 -6.70 -12.03
CA ALA A 18 -1.99 -7.40 -12.92
C ALA A 18 -1.52 -8.82 -13.30
N GLY A 19 -0.22 -9.02 -13.53
CA GLY A 19 0.32 -10.36 -13.79
C GLY A 19 0.15 -11.30 -12.61
N LEU A 20 0.41 -10.82 -11.39
CA LEU A 20 0.22 -11.59 -10.15
C LEU A 20 -1.26 -11.95 -9.94
N GLN A 21 -2.18 -11.02 -10.24
CA GLN A 21 -3.61 -11.27 -10.18
C GLN A 21 -4.06 -12.33 -11.20
N GLN A 22 -3.55 -12.28 -12.43
CA GLN A 22 -3.85 -13.28 -13.47
C GLN A 22 -3.41 -14.68 -13.05
N HIS A 23 -2.29 -14.79 -12.35
CA HIS A 23 -1.79 -16.05 -11.79
C HIS A 23 -2.42 -16.41 -10.45
N LYS A 24 -3.43 -15.65 -9.98
CA LYS A 24 -4.11 -15.83 -8.68
C LYS A 24 -3.14 -15.86 -7.49
N LEU A 25 -2.02 -15.14 -7.60
CA LEU A 25 -1.07 -14.96 -6.51
C LEU A 25 -1.55 -13.89 -5.53
N VAL A 26 -2.25 -12.87 -6.03
CA VAL A 26 -2.79 -11.78 -5.22
C VAL A 26 -4.20 -11.41 -5.66
N GLU A 27 -5.05 -11.04 -4.70
CA GLU A 27 -6.31 -10.35 -4.94
C GLU A 27 -6.17 -8.93 -4.40
N ALA A 28 -6.50 -7.93 -5.22
CA ALA A 28 -6.33 -6.53 -4.86
C ALA A 28 -7.69 -5.92 -4.54
N TRP A 29 -7.85 -5.43 -3.31
CA TRP A 29 -9.02 -4.67 -2.89
C TRP A 29 -8.71 -3.16 -2.88
N GLU A 30 -9.67 -2.35 -3.30
CA GLU A 30 -9.64 -0.91 -3.09
C GLU A 30 -11.01 -0.32 -2.81
N ASP A 31 -11.04 0.80 -2.09
CA ASP A 31 -12.20 1.63 -1.78
C ASP A 31 -13.12 1.95 -2.97
N ARG A 32 -12.60 1.99 -4.21
CA ARG A 32 -13.42 2.18 -5.43
C ARG A 32 -14.37 1.03 -5.75
N GLN A 33 -14.17 -0.13 -5.14
CA GLN A 33 -15.03 -1.30 -5.31
C GLN A 33 -16.31 -1.19 -4.49
N ILE A 34 -16.38 -0.25 -3.54
CA ILE A 34 -17.56 0.07 -2.73
C ILE A 34 -18.61 0.75 -3.63
N ARG A 35 -19.85 0.25 -3.63
CA ARG A 35 -20.90 0.79 -4.50
C ARG A 35 -21.52 2.04 -3.87
N PRO A 36 -21.98 3.01 -4.68
CA PRO A 36 -22.76 4.13 -4.15
C PRO A 36 -24.00 3.61 -3.41
N GLY A 37 -24.10 3.95 -2.12
CA GLY A 37 -25.18 3.49 -1.23
C GLY A 37 -24.75 2.44 -0.21
N ASP A 38 -23.58 1.82 -0.38
CA ASP A 38 -23.02 0.90 0.62
C ASP A 38 -22.48 1.67 1.84
N ASP A 39 -22.45 1.01 3.00
CA ASP A 39 -21.73 1.54 4.17
C ASP A 39 -20.22 1.39 3.95
N TRP A 40 -19.62 2.45 3.40
CA TRP A 40 -18.20 2.48 3.06
C TRP A 40 -17.30 2.15 4.25
N HIS A 41 -17.70 2.50 5.47
CA HIS A 41 -16.90 2.26 6.65
C HIS A 41 -16.88 0.76 6.98
N GLN A 42 -18.03 0.09 6.90
CA GLN A 42 -18.11 -1.36 7.11
C GLN A 42 -17.33 -2.14 6.05
N GLU A 43 -17.40 -1.74 4.77
CA GLU A 43 -16.67 -2.40 3.69
C GLU A 43 -15.15 -2.27 3.85
N ILE A 44 -14.64 -1.09 4.24
CA ILE A 44 -13.22 -0.92 4.57
C ILE A 44 -12.82 -1.78 5.76
N GLN A 45 -13.64 -1.80 6.83
CA GLN A 45 -13.35 -2.60 8.02
C GLN A 45 -13.30 -4.10 7.72
N LYS A 46 -14.18 -4.57 6.82
CA LYS A 46 -14.21 -5.95 6.33
C LYS A 46 -12.95 -6.27 5.53
N ALA A 47 -12.60 -5.46 4.52
CA ALA A 47 -11.39 -5.66 3.73
C ALA A 47 -10.12 -5.65 4.60
N MET A 48 -10.05 -4.76 5.59
CA MET A 48 -8.95 -4.72 6.55
C MET A 48 -8.89 -5.92 7.50
N ASN A 49 -9.99 -6.67 7.69
CA ASN A 49 -10.02 -7.90 8.49
C ASN A 49 -9.69 -9.14 7.66
N GLU A 50 -9.96 -9.11 6.36
CA GLU A 50 -9.80 -10.27 5.48
C GLU A 50 -8.45 -10.28 4.76
N CYS A 51 -7.73 -9.15 4.68
CA CYS A 51 -6.45 -9.10 3.98
C CYS A 51 -5.30 -9.76 4.76
N ASP A 52 -4.39 -10.42 4.02
CA ASP A 52 -3.13 -10.97 4.54
C ASP A 52 -1.93 -10.02 4.38
N LEU A 53 -2.07 -9.05 3.46
CA LEU A 53 -1.07 -8.05 3.12
C LEU A 53 -1.74 -6.67 2.95
N ALA A 54 -1.33 -5.71 3.77
CA ALA A 54 -1.76 -4.32 3.68
C ALA A 54 -0.66 -3.43 3.10
N ILE A 55 -1.00 -2.69 2.03
CA ILE A 55 -0.08 -1.74 1.36
C ILE A 55 -0.45 -0.31 1.75
N LEU A 56 0.46 0.41 2.40
CA LEU A 56 0.25 1.79 2.82
C LEU A 56 0.91 2.75 1.83
N LEU A 57 0.13 3.49 1.02
CA LEU A 57 0.68 4.49 0.09
C LEU A 57 0.94 5.82 0.81
N ILE A 58 2.14 5.96 1.37
CA ILE A 58 2.52 7.04 2.27
C ILE A 58 2.81 8.35 1.53
N SER A 59 2.21 9.42 2.04
CA SER A 59 2.34 10.81 1.60
C SER A 59 1.94 11.75 2.74
N ALA A 60 2.14 13.06 2.60
CA ALA A 60 1.64 14.02 3.58
C ALA A 60 0.11 13.91 3.79
N ASP A 61 -0.65 13.64 2.73
CA ASP A 61 -2.10 13.43 2.84
C ASP A 61 -2.46 12.14 3.60
N PHE A 62 -1.62 11.11 3.52
CA PHE A 62 -1.77 9.88 4.31
C PHE A 62 -1.57 10.19 5.80
N ILE A 63 -0.47 10.85 6.13
CA ILE A 63 -0.10 11.20 7.51
C ILE A 63 -1.11 12.19 8.13
N ASN A 64 -1.68 13.09 7.34
CA ASN A 64 -2.66 14.06 7.85
C ASN A 64 -4.10 13.53 7.92
N SER A 65 -4.36 12.29 7.51
CA SER A 65 -5.70 11.73 7.51
C SER A 65 -6.06 11.20 8.89
N ARG A 66 -7.05 11.84 9.53
CA ARG A 66 -7.56 11.43 10.84
C ARG A 66 -8.06 9.98 10.84
N PHE A 67 -8.82 9.59 9.80
CA PHE A 67 -9.34 8.24 9.67
C PHE A 67 -8.23 7.18 9.57
N ILE A 68 -7.18 7.47 8.78
CA ILE A 68 -6.03 6.56 8.64
C ILE A 68 -5.33 6.35 9.98
N ASN A 69 -5.11 7.44 10.72
CA ASN A 69 -4.34 7.39 11.97
C ASN A 69 -5.12 6.86 13.16
N GLU A 70 -6.42 7.14 13.25
CA GLU A 70 -7.25 6.74 14.39
C GLU A 70 -7.86 5.34 14.20
N GLU A 71 -8.13 4.91 12.96
CA GLU A 71 -8.86 3.69 12.68
C GLU A 71 -8.01 2.66 11.90
N GLU A 72 -7.54 3.01 10.70
CA GLU A 72 -6.99 2.01 9.76
C GLU A 72 -5.64 1.47 10.22
N VAL A 73 -4.64 2.34 10.41
CA VAL A 73 -3.28 1.88 10.70
C VAL A 73 -3.15 1.21 12.07
N PRO A 74 -3.73 1.73 13.18
CA PRO A 74 -3.69 1.02 14.46
C PRO A 74 -4.23 -0.40 14.36
N LYS A 75 -5.33 -0.60 13.64
CA LYS A 75 -5.93 -1.93 13.44
C LYS A 75 -5.03 -2.84 12.61
N LEU A 76 -4.49 -2.36 11.50
CA LEU A 76 -3.57 -3.13 10.65
C LEU A 76 -2.28 -3.52 11.41
N LEU A 77 -1.74 -2.63 12.23
CA LEU A 77 -0.57 -2.93 13.06
C LEU A 77 -0.88 -3.91 14.18
N ALA A 78 -2.07 -3.85 14.78
CA ALA A 78 -2.52 -4.84 15.76
C ALA A 78 -2.63 -6.23 15.12
N ARG A 79 -3.23 -6.35 13.93
CA ARG A 79 -3.29 -7.61 13.16
C ARG A 79 -1.90 -8.11 12.79
N ARG A 80 -0.98 -7.24 12.37
CA ARG A 80 0.42 -7.63 12.15
C ARG A 80 1.05 -8.28 13.38
N GLN A 81 0.83 -7.70 14.57
CA GLN A 81 1.41 -8.22 15.81
C GLN A 81 0.74 -9.52 16.27
N ALA A 82 -0.58 -9.63 16.11
CA ALA A 82 -1.35 -10.76 16.63
C ALA A 82 -1.43 -11.95 15.66
N GLU A 83 -1.52 -11.69 14.36
CA GLU A 83 -1.82 -12.67 13.31
C GLU A 83 -0.63 -12.87 12.34
N GLY A 84 0.43 -12.06 12.44
CA GLY A 84 1.56 -12.12 11.51
C GLY A 84 1.28 -11.51 10.13
N MET A 85 0.14 -10.81 9.96
CA MET A 85 -0.23 -10.12 8.72
C MET A 85 0.87 -9.15 8.26
N TRP A 86 1.14 -9.11 6.96
CA TRP A 86 2.13 -8.19 6.41
C TRP A 86 1.57 -6.77 6.30
N VAL A 87 2.37 -5.78 6.71
CA VAL A 87 2.07 -4.35 6.52
C VAL A 87 3.29 -3.71 5.86
N VAL A 88 3.12 -3.23 4.63
CA VAL A 88 4.20 -2.72 3.78
C VAL A 88 3.97 -1.25 3.45
N PRO A 89 4.75 -0.34 4.06
CA PRO A 89 4.81 1.06 3.66
C PRO A 89 5.39 1.22 2.25
N ILE A 90 4.71 1.96 1.38
CA ILE A 90 5.23 2.42 0.08
C ILE A 90 5.24 3.95 0.06
N ILE A 91 6.43 4.54 0.06
CA ILE A 91 6.60 6.00 0.06
C ILE A 91 6.36 6.52 -1.36
N ILE A 92 5.20 7.12 -1.60
CA ILE A 92 4.84 7.62 -2.93
C ILE A 92 5.18 9.10 -3.11
N ARG A 93 5.31 9.86 -2.01
CA ARG A 93 5.69 11.29 -2.01
C ARG A 93 6.61 11.64 -0.84
N PRO A 94 7.49 12.66 -0.99
CA PRO A 94 8.25 13.19 0.13
C PRO A 94 7.33 13.65 1.26
N CYS A 95 7.60 13.19 2.48
CA CYS A 95 6.93 13.57 3.71
C CYS A 95 7.76 13.07 4.91
N MET A 96 7.46 13.56 6.11
CA MET A 96 8.16 13.21 7.35
C MET A 96 7.68 11.87 7.95
N TRP A 97 7.46 10.87 7.09
CA TRP A 97 6.96 9.56 7.53
C TRP A 97 7.92 8.83 8.47
N ASP A 98 9.22 9.07 8.31
CA ASP A 98 10.30 8.53 9.15
C ASP A 98 10.26 9.05 10.60
N SER A 99 9.60 10.18 10.81
CA SER A 99 9.39 10.78 12.13
C SER A 99 8.13 10.25 12.83
N GLU A 100 7.26 9.53 12.12
CA GLU A 100 6.00 9.01 12.67
C GLU A 100 6.23 7.73 13.48
N PRO A 101 5.91 7.70 14.79
CA PRO A 101 6.21 6.55 15.65
C PRO A 101 5.57 5.24 15.19
N MET A 102 4.41 5.31 14.53
CA MET A 102 3.65 4.15 14.06
C MET A 102 4.36 3.33 12.96
N PHE A 103 5.32 3.93 12.23
CA PHE A 103 6.08 3.21 11.21
C PHE A 103 7.42 2.68 11.73
N ARG A 104 7.73 2.89 13.02
CA ARG A 104 8.98 2.41 13.61
C ARG A 104 9.06 0.88 13.54
N GLY A 105 10.17 0.39 13.01
CA GLY A 105 10.41 -1.06 12.83
C GLY A 105 9.78 -1.64 11.56
N LEU A 106 9.09 -0.84 10.75
CA LEU A 106 8.65 -1.24 9.41
C LEU A 106 9.72 -0.87 8.38
N GLN A 107 10.04 -1.81 7.49
CA GLN A 107 10.82 -1.48 6.30
C GLN A 107 9.89 -0.94 5.22
N ALA A 108 10.24 0.22 4.66
CA ALA A 108 9.48 0.85 3.59
C ALA A 108 10.05 0.50 2.21
N LEU A 109 9.17 0.51 1.20
CA LEU A 109 9.51 0.49 -0.21
C LEU A 109 9.28 1.88 -0.84
N PRO A 110 9.98 2.24 -1.93
CA PRO A 110 11.27 1.69 -2.35
C PRO A 110 12.32 1.67 -1.23
N LYS A 111 13.40 0.93 -1.44
CA LYS A 111 14.51 0.82 -0.48
C LYS A 111 14.94 2.21 0.02
N ASP A 112 15.29 2.27 1.31
CA ASP A 112 15.66 3.50 2.03
C ASP A 112 14.53 4.56 2.09
N GLY A 113 13.28 4.15 1.79
CA GLY A 113 12.11 5.02 1.80
C GLY A 113 12.14 6.12 0.74
N LYS A 114 12.92 5.94 -0.35
CA LYS A 114 13.02 6.93 -1.42
C LYS A 114 11.66 7.12 -2.10
N PRO A 115 11.05 8.32 -2.09
CA PRO A 115 9.70 8.47 -2.60
C PRO A 115 9.58 8.21 -4.11
N VAL A 116 8.60 7.42 -4.54
CA VAL A 116 8.44 7.00 -5.96
C VAL A 116 8.39 8.20 -6.93
N ILE A 117 7.75 9.30 -6.54
CA ILE A 117 7.64 10.48 -7.40
C ILE A 117 9.00 11.16 -7.70
N THR A 118 10.03 10.90 -6.88
CA THR A 118 11.37 11.47 -7.08
C THR A 118 12.17 10.77 -8.18
N PHE A 119 11.75 9.57 -8.62
CA PHE A 119 12.33 8.91 -9.78
C PHE A 119 11.85 9.61 -11.06
N PRO A 120 12.75 9.90 -12.02
CA PRO A 120 12.39 10.48 -13.30
C PRO A 120 11.40 9.59 -14.06
N ASN A 121 10.46 10.22 -14.77
CA ASN A 121 9.39 9.52 -15.50
C ASN A 121 9.69 9.39 -17.00
N ASP A 122 10.60 10.21 -17.51
CA ASP A 122 10.96 10.36 -18.92
C ASP A 122 12.03 9.37 -19.40
N ASN A 123 12.75 8.75 -18.46
CA ASN A 123 13.84 7.81 -18.76
C ASN A 123 13.55 6.37 -18.30
N GLY A 124 12.34 6.08 -17.79
CA GLY A 124 11.93 4.76 -17.32
C GLY A 124 12.33 4.40 -15.88
N GLU A 125 13.08 5.25 -15.16
CA GLU A 125 13.48 4.94 -13.78
C GLU A 125 12.30 4.77 -12.82
N ARG A 126 11.25 5.59 -12.97
CA ARG A 126 10.04 5.42 -12.14
C ARG A 126 9.32 4.11 -12.43
N ASP A 127 9.33 3.66 -13.68
CA ASP A 127 8.76 2.37 -14.07
C ASP A 127 9.59 1.21 -13.50
N GLN A 128 10.92 1.35 -13.47
CA GLN A 128 11.80 0.40 -12.79
C GLN A 128 11.52 0.36 -11.28
N ALA A 129 11.35 1.51 -10.62
CA ALA A 129 11.02 1.57 -9.20
C ALA A 129 9.70 0.83 -8.89
N TRP A 130 8.69 1.00 -9.73
CA TRP A 130 7.44 0.24 -9.61
C TRP A 130 7.61 -1.25 -9.86
N THR A 131 8.50 -1.64 -10.78
CA THR A 131 8.82 -3.04 -11.06
C THR A 131 9.47 -3.69 -9.86
N ASP A 132 10.40 -3.00 -9.21
CA ASP A 132 11.09 -3.51 -8.03
C ASP A 132 10.14 -3.63 -6.84
N ILE A 133 9.24 -2.65 -6.64
CA ILE A 133 8.15 -2.76 -5.67
C ILE A 133 7.31 -4.02 -5.93
N ALA A 134 6.86 -4.22 -7.17
CA ALA A 134 6.00 -5.36 -7.51
C ALA A 134 6.71 -6.71 -7.29
N LYS A 135 8.02 -6.80 -7.56
CA LYS A 135 8.83 -8.00 -7.28
C LYS A 135 8.94 -8.30 -5.80
N GLU A 136 9.08 -7.28 -4.94
CA GLU A 136 9.08 -7.51 -3.49
C GLU A 136 7.70 -7.99 -3.00
N LEU A 137 6.61 -7.39 -3.51
CA LEU A 137 5.26 -7.83 -3.18
C LEU A 137 4.97 -9.26 -3.67
N GLU A 138 5.51 -9.65 -4.83
CA GLU A 138 5.41 -11.03 -5.32
C GLU A 138 6.09 -12.03 -4.38
N LYS A 139 7.24 -11.69 -3.79
CA LYS A 139 7.90 -12.57 -2.82
C LYS A 139 7.02 -12.79 -1.60
N PHE A 140 6.45 -11.72 -1.03
CA PHE A 140 5.53 -11.83 0.10
C PHE A 140 4.32 -12.68 -0.23
N ALA A 141 3.72 -12.48 -1.42
CA ALA A 141 2.58 -13.28 -1.86
C ALA A 141 2.92 -14.77 -2.00
N LYS A 142 4.12 -15.11 -2.50
CA LYS A 142 4.57 -16.50 -2.62
C LYS A 142 4.85 -17.14 -1.27
N GLU A 143 5.38 -16.39 -0.31
CA GLU A 143 5.57 -16.88 1.06
C GLU A 143 4.22 -17.24 1.70
N LEU A 144 3.20 -16.38 1.54
CA LEU A 144 1.85 -16.63 2.06
C LEU A 144 1.14 -17.84 1.42
N GLN A 145 1.51 -18.23 0.19
CA GLN A 145 0.96 -19.42 -0.48
C GLN A 145 1.77 -20.70 -0.21
N GLY A 146 2.98 -20.56 0.33
CA GLY A 146 3.90 -21.67 0.60
C GLY A 146 3.77 -22.25 2.01
N ASP A 147 3.02 -21.57 2.89
CA ASP A 147 2.59 -22.03 4.21
C ASP A 147 1.21 -22.73 4.14
#